data_AF-A0A366LX23-F1
#
_entry.id   AF-A0A366LX23-F1
#
_cell.length_a   1.000
_cell.length_b   1.000
_cell.length_c   1.000
_cell.angle_alpha   90.00
_cell.angle_beta   90.00
_cell.angle_gamma   90.00
#
_symmetry.space_group_name_H-M   'P 1'
#
loop_
_entity.id
_entity.type
_entity.pdbx_description
1 polymer ?
#
loop_
_entity_poly.entity_id
_entity_poly.type
_entity_poly.pdbx_seq_one_letter_code
_entity_poly.pdbx_strand_id
1 'polypeptide(L)'
;MHLRFRARAAGWIWSGTSPEVETGEYSEVEIPAGKLADGWKVRWRARATAEGVNGPWTNWHNLTIDVTKPILEGEYASPTSGNGGTATTLTPMFTGYIDDPAGRPGVMTVQVEHAPEVPGQGSGLIWSGTSPEVETGEYSEVEIPAGKLADGWKVRWRARATAEGVNGPWTNWHNLTIDLTESTTIPKDTAGSLQADPIAGPWPTWSNNRVTLADCWNNKIANSKKKFPYGWVRDSYNWCSVRTLGKVRVVKNQGSCGCETKVKGKIEFLFSVVGHTFAGGKKDSPQAEIDQNNGGINSRTMKIWARIDQIHVKGIDGSIAWPESSTITLHMPPATGDDMNCTLTRGGSRTSTLAEWRTSPQQYFEYISYKTPSAGPHKLSVCTFKPTLIAGYIPGQTSDPYINTKMSDISVRCDTSEDLKDRYGGCAFVEFTPTFTAPLIYAWKNGEPVINESADLIRRAIEEPANTYPKKHDEPKIIPGTPDKGPLHRSNSKDRETKNRNKSRTYCAQMLAEIKEPKPVDRDCDEFPFAATHEGSDGPVTNRNVAVDYIIWDHNVKVGAKLRWFWQDYRVFGSDPTNGTDRTNAFERFYVSTPH
;
A
#
# COMPACT_ATOMS: atom_id res chain seq x y z
N MET A 1 33.05 -8.77 -28.54
CA MET A 1 32.95 -10.25 -28.52
C MET A 1 31.48 -10.66 -28.46
N HIS A 2 31.07 -11.77 -29.10
CA HIS A 2 29.71 -12.31 -29.06
C HIS A 2 29.66 -13.75 -28.54
N LEU A 3 28.60 -14.12 -27.83
CA LEU A 3 28.28 -15.50 -27.48
C LEU A 3 27.32 -16.09 -28.51
N ARG A 4 27.70 -17.17 -29.18
CA ARG A 4 26.76 -17.97 -29.98
C ARG A 4 26.21 -19.11 -29.15
N PHE A 5 24.89 -19.25 -29.12
CA PHE A 5 24.17 -20.26 -28.37
C PHE A 5 23.45 -21.23 -29.30
N ARG A 6 23.35 -22.50 -28.91
CA ARG A 6 22.56 -23.51 -29.62
C ARG A 6 21.79 -24.39 -28.64
N ALA A 7 20.50 -24.62 -28.91
CA ALA A 7 19.67 -25.60 -28.21
C ALA A 7 19.12 -26.67 -29.17
N ARG A 8 19.06 -27.93 -28.72
CA ARG A 8 18.48 -29.05 -29.48
C ARG A 8 17.77 -30.07 -28.58
N ALA A 9 16.76 -30.74 -29.13
CA ALA A 9 16.14 -31.96 -28.61
C ALA A 9 16.33 -33.10 -29.62
N ALA A 10 15.25 -33.76 -30.07
CA ALA A 10 15.28 -34.71 -31.20
C ALA A 10 15.61 -34.05 -32.56
N GLY A 11 15.57 -32.71 -32.61
CA GLY A 11 15.99 -31.86 -33.74
C GLY A 11 16.53 -30.50 -33.27
N TRP A 12 16.90 -29.63 -34.22
CA TRP A 12 17.36 -28.26 -33.93
C TRP A 12 16.19 -27.40 -33.42
N ILE A 13 16.34 -26.80 -32.24
CA ILE A 13 15.31 -25.93 -31.64
C ILE A 13 15.58 -24.48 -32.02
N TRP A 14 16.77 -23.98 -31.68
CA TRP A 14 17.11 -22.58 -31.87
C TRP A 14 18.62 -22.32 -31.81
N SER A 15 19.07 -21.27 -32.48
CA SER A 15 20.41 -20.70 -32.30
C SER A 15 20.35 -19.17 -32.39
N GLY A 16 21.14 -18.50 -31.57
CA GLY A 16 21.24 -17.04 -31.56
C GLY A 16 22.65 -16.57 -31.20
N THR A 17 22.82 -15.26 -31.32
CA THR A 17 24.06 -14.56 -30.98
C THR A 17 23.71 -13.40 -30.05
N SER A 18 24.44 -13.24 -28.96
CA SER A 18 24.27 -12.08 -28.07
C SER A 18 24.72 -10.79 -28.74
N PRO A 19 24.31 -9.61 -28.21
CA PRO A 19 24.95 -8.34 -28.52
C PRO A 19 26.46 -8.37 -28.25
N GLU A 20 27.18 -7.43 -28.87
CA GLU A 20 28.62 -7.32 -28.64
C GLU A 20 28.92 -6.84 -27.21
N VAL A 21 29.83 -7.52 -26.52
CA VAL A 21 30.33 -7.14 -25.18
C VAL A 21 31.85 -6.97 -25.20
N GLU A 22 32.39 -6.21 -24.24
CA GLU A 22 33.84 -6.07 -24.07
C GLU A 22 34.46 -7.36 -23.50
N THR A 23 35.77 -7.53 -23.67
CA THR A 23 36.46 -8.74 -23.19
C THR A 23 36.49 -8.76 -21.67
N GLY A 24 36.01 -9.86 -21.07
CA GLY A 24 35.94 -10.03 -19.61
C GLY A 24 34.56 -9.74 -19.01
N GLU A 25 33.61 -9.26 -19.82
CA GLU A 25 32.21 -9.05 -19.41
C GLU A 25 31.35 -10.30 -19.63
N TYR A 26 30.26 -10.40 -18.87
CA TYR A 26 29.23 -11.43 -19.07
C TYR A 26 28.36 -11.08 -20.28
N SER A 27 27.93 -12.10 -21.01
CA SER A 27 27.04 -11.95 -22.16
C SER A 27 25.90 -12.96 -22.07
N GLU A 28 24.68 -12.48 -22.28
CA GLU A 28 23.46 -13.28 -22.17
C GLU A 28 22.80 -13.46 -23.53
N VAL A 29 22.13 -14.61 -23.70
CA VAL A 29 21.37 -14.94 -24.90
C VAL A 29 20.01 -15.46 -24.48
N GLU A 30 18.96 -14.70 -24.81
CA GLU A 30 17.58 -15.11 -24.56
C GLU A 30 17.06 -16.00 -25.70
N ILE A 31 16.42 -17.11 -25.35
CA ILE A 31 15.72 -17.96 -26.31
C ILE A 31 14.32 -17.36 -26.53
N PRO A 32 13.92 -17.03 -27.78
CA PRO A 32 12.63 -16.41 -28.04
C PRO A 32 11.45 -17.21 -27.50
N ALA A 33 10.41 -16.49 -27.08
CA ALA A 33 9.15 -17.08 -26.62
C ALA A 33 8.59 -18.12 -27.62
N GLY A 34 8.01 -19.19 -27.10
CA GLY A 34 7.42 -20.27 -27.89
C GLY A 34 8.42 -21.24 -28.53
N LYS A 35 9.74 -21.10 -28.29
CA LYS A 35 10.76 -22.04 -28.79
C LYS A 35 10.96 -23.25 -27.88
N LEU A 36 10.61 -23.14 -26.61
CA LEU A 36 10.69 -24.21 -25.63
C LEU A 36 9.27 -24.50 -25.15
N ALA A 37 9.01 -25.77 -24.82
CA ALA A 37 7.76 -26.18 -24.21
C ALA A 37 8.03 -27.03 -22.98
N ASP A 38 7.02 -27.11 -22.11
CA ASP A 38 7.08 -27.87 -20.88
C ASP A 38 7.46 -29.34 -21.11
N GLY A 39 8.18 -29.92 -20.16
CA GLY A 39 8.66 -31.30 -20.18
C GLY A 39 9.79 -31.59 -21.18
N TRP A 40 10.25 -30.60 -21.96
CA TRP A 40 11.29 -30.82 -22.95
C TRP A 40 12.64 -31.11 -22.30
N LYS A 41 13.24 -32.26 -22.64
CA LYS A 41 14.65 -32.54 -22.37
C LYS A 41 15.49 -31.95 -23.51
N VAL A 42 16.12 -30.82 -23.24
CA VAL A 42 16.98 -30.12 -24.20
C VAL A 42 18.43 -30.23 -23.80
N ARG A 43 19.31 -30.02 -24.77
CA ARG A 43 20.72 -29.78 -24.50
C ARG A 43 21.18 -28.52 -25.20
N TRP A 44 22.05 -27.79 -24.54
CA TRP A 44 22.60 -26.54 -25.04
C TRP A 44 24.12 -26.50 -25.00
N ARG A 45 24.71 -25.61 -25.79
CA ARG A 45 26.13 -25.28 -25.74
C ARG A 45 26.35 -23.87 -26.27
N ALA A 46 27.46 -23.25 -25.89
CA ALA A 46 27.81 -21.92 -26.32
C ALA A 46 29.26 -21.84 -26.87
N ARG A 47 29.58 -20.78 -27.61
CA ARG A 47 30.97 -20.43 -27.97
C ARG A 47 31.13 -18.91 -28.04
N ALA A 48 32.32 -18.42 -27.73
CA ALA A 48 32.66 -17.02 -27.94
C ALA A 48 33.11 -16.76 -29.40
N THR A 49 32.85 -15.56 -29.91
CA THR A 49 33.32 -15.08 -31.22
C THR A 49 33.90 -13.67 -31.04
N ALA A 50 35.12 -13.43 -31.49
CA ALA A 50 35.77 -12.13 -31.42
C ALA A 50 36.28 -11.76 -32.82
N GLU A 51 35.92 -10.57 -33.33
CA GLU A 51 36.37 -10.07 -34.65
C GLU A 51 36.21 -11.09 -35.80
N GLY A 52 35.09 -11.83 -35.79
CA GLY A 52 34.80 -12.88 -36.79
C GLY A 52 35.49 -14.23 -36.54
N VAL A 53 36.43 -14.32 -35.60
CA VAL A 53 37.08 -15.57 -35.20
C VAL A 53 36.22 -16.31 -34.17
N ASN A 54 35.89 -17.57 -34.46
CA ASN A 54 35.07 -18.39 -33.58
C ASN A 54 35.93 -19.24 -32.64
N GLY A 55 35.67 -19.15 -31.33
CA GLY A 55 36.22 -20.06 -30.33
C GLY A 55 35.59 -21.46 -30.38
N PRO A 56 36.14 -22.43 -29.63
CA PRO A 56 35.57 -23.76 -29.52
C PRO A 56 34.18 -23.70 -28.88
N TRP A 57 33.32 -24.65 -29.25
CA TRP A 57 32.07 -24.87 -28.53
C TRP A 57 32.35 -25.49 -27.16
N THR A 58 31.57 -25.11 -26.15
CA THR A 58 31.48 -25.86 -24.91
C THR A 58 30.97 -27.28 -25.18
N ASN A 59 31.17 -28.16 -24.19
CA ASN A 59 30.45 -29.42 -24.13
C ASN A 59 28.94 -29.19 -24.13
N TRP A 60 28.19 -30.22 -24.50
CA TRP A 60 26.73 -30.17 -24.41
C TRP A 60 26.31 -30.28 -22.94
N HIS A 61 25.48 -29.34 -22.49
CA HIS A 61 24.84 -29.34 -21.19
C HIS A 61 23.38 -29.76 -21.36
N ASN A 62 22.86 -30.61 -20.47
CA ASN A 62 21.46 -31.05 -20.51
C ASN A 62 20.61 -30.20 -19.57
N LEU A 63 19.35 -29.93 -19.94
CA LEU A 63 18.35 -29.23 -19.15
C LEU A 63 16.97 -29.83 -19.45
N THR A 64 16.13 -29.94 -18.42
CA THR A 64 14.70 -30.21 -18.60
C THR A 64 13.96 -28.90 -18.43
N ILE A 65 13.12 -28.55 -19.39
CA ILE A 65 12.22 -27.39 -19.29
C ILE A 65 11.02 -27.83 -18.46
N ASP A 66 10.80 -27.16 -17.34
CA ASP A 66 9.70 -27.44 -16.42
C ASP A 66 9.09 -26.09 -16.05
N VAL A 67 8.08 -25.69 -16.83
CA VAL A 67 7.35 -24.42 -16.68
C VAL A 67 6.01 -24.64 -15.97
N THR A 68 5.78 -25.83 -15.42
CA THR A 68 4.56 -26.17 -14.68
C THR A 68 4.77 -26.18 -13.17
N LYS A 69 5.97 -25.87 -12.70
CA LYS A 69 6.26 -25.77 -11.26
C LYS A 69 6.25 -24.32 -10.81
N PRO A 70 5.63 -24.04 -9.65
CA PRO A 70 5.79 -22.75 -9.02
C PRO A 70 7.24 -22.60 -8.55
N ILE A 71 7.77 -21.39 -8.66
CA ILE A 71 9.07 -21.01 -8.12
C ILE A 71 8.88 -20.06 -6.94
N LEU A 72 9.87 -20.05 -6.06
CA LEU A 72 9.95 -19.12 -4.94
C LEU A 72 11.17 -18.24 -5.15
N GLU A 73 10.99 -16.92 -5.09
CA GLU A 73 12.06 -15.94 -5.29
C GLU A 73 12.13 -14.91 -4.15
N GLY A 74 13.29 -14.27 -4.00
CA GLY A 74 13.45 -13.15 -3.07
C GLY A 74 13.24 -13.52 -1.61
N GLU A 75 13.62 -14.74 -1.23
CA GLU A 75 13.39 -15.29 0.10
C GLU A 75 14.29 -14.67 1.19
N TYR A 76 13.71 -14.35 2.34
CA TYR A 76 14.45 -13.84 3.50
C TYR A 76 13.76 -14.16 4.84
N ALA A 77 14.51 -14.08 5.94
CA ALA A 77 14.00 -14.14 7.31
C ALA A 77 14.00 -12.74 7.94
N SER A 78 13.07 -12.45 8.86
CA SER A 78 12.98 -11.14 9.53
C SER A 78 12.34 -11.23 10.93
N PRO A 79 12.62 -10.28 11.85
CA PRO A 79 13.70 -9.30 11.79
C PRO A 79 15.07 -9.98 11.86
N THR A 80 16.03 -9.47 11.09
CA THR A 80 17.43 -9.92 11.11
C THR A 80 18.38 -8.72 11.06
N SER A 81 19.45 -8.74 11.84
CA SER A 81 20.59 -7.82 11.81
C SER A 81 21.73 -8.38 10.95
N GLY A 82 22.75 -7.54 10.68
CA GLY A 82 23.99 -7.91 10.01
C GLY A 82 23.80 -8.65 8.67
N ASN A 83 23.66 -7.93 7.55
CA ASN A 83 23.47 -8.50 6.20
C ASN A 83 22.37 -9.59 6.08
N GLY A 84 21.45 -9.70 7.05
CA GLY A 84 20.38 -10.71 7.05
C GLY A 84 20.74 -12.05 7.70
N GLY A 85 21.88 -12.14 8.41
CA GLY A 85 22.42 -13.39 8.96
C GLY A 85 22.04 -13.70 10.41
N THR A 86 21.51 -12.74 11.17
CA THR A 86 21.22 -12.89 12.60
C THR A 86 19.78 -12.46 12.92
N ALA A 87 18.87 -13.37 13.26
CA ALA A 87 17.54 -13.03 13.76
C ALA A 87 17.59 -12.51 15.21
N THR A 88 16.94 -11.38 15.44
CA THR A 88 16.87 -10.71 16.75
C THR A 88 15.60 -11.04 17.55
N THR A 89 14.94 -12.14 17.17
CA THR A 89 13.73 -12.66 17.82
C THR A 89 13.74 -14.20 17.83
N LEU A 90 12.98 -14.81 18.74
CA LEU A 90 12.74 -16.25 18.76
C LEU A 90 11.60 -16.69 17.82
N THR A 91 10.89 -15.75 17.22
CA THR A 91 9.80 -15.99 16.25
C THR A 91 10.02 -15.26 14.93
N PRO A 92 11.13 -15.50 14.20
CA PRO A 92 11.34 -14.87 12.91
C PRO A 92 10.25 -15.27 11.90
N MET A 93 9.88 -14.31 11.06
CA MET A 93 9.03 -14.46 9.90
C MET A 93 9.88 -14.76 8.67
N PHE A 94 9.56 -15.84 7.95
CA PHE A 94 10.14 -16.15 6.65
C PHE A 94 9.21 -15.63 5.55
N THR A 95 9.79 -15.01 4.53
CA THR A 95 9.06 -14.39 3.41
C THR A 95 9.63 -14.88 2.08
N GLY A 96 8.78 -15.05 1.07
CA GLY A 96 9.20 -15.36 -0.31
C GLY A 96 8.11 -15.02 -1.32
N TYR A 97 8.50 -14.69 -2.54
CA TYR A 97 7.62 -14.36 -3.67
C TYR A 97 7.24 -15.63 -4.43
N ILE A 98 5.94 -15.91 -4.60
CA ILE A 98 5.48 -17.08 -5.36
C ILE A 98 5.20 -16.65 -6.80
N ASP A 99 5.87 -17.29 -7.75
CA ASP A 99 5.56 -17.18 -9.17
C ASP A 99 5.23 -18.56 -9.73
N ASP A 100 3.98 -18.76 -10.13
CA ASP A 100 3.52 -19.93 -10.84
C ASP A 100 3.19 -19.58 -12.29
N PRO A 101 3.93 -20.11 -13.28
CA PRO A 101 3.67 -19.83 -14.68
C PRO A 101 2.30 -20.31 -15.18
N ALA A 102 1.65 -21.24 -14.45
CA ALA A 102 0.30 -21.71 -14.74
C ALA A 102 -0.80 -20.85 -14.09
N GLY A 103 -0.43 -19.76 -13.40
CA GLY A 103 -1.39 -18.81 -12.86
C GLY A 103 -2.07 -19.25 -11.57
N ARG A 104 -1.61 -20.34 -10.94
CA ARG A 104 -2.31 -20.94 -9.80
C ARG A 104 -1.94 -20.26 -8.49
N PRO A 105 -2.88 -20.15 -7.55
CA PRO A 105 -2.55 -19.77 -6.18
C PRO A 105 -1.67 -20.84 -5.54
N GLY A 106 -0.84 -20.42 -4.59
CA GLY A 106 0.16 -21.28 -3.97
C GLY A 106 0.46 -20.93 -2.51
N VAL A 107 1.16 -21.84 -1.86
CA VAL A 107 1.66 -21.71 -0.49
C VAL A 107 3.17 -21.82 -0.45
N MET A 108 3.80 -21.15 0.51
CA MET A 108 5.21 -21.36 0.84
C MET A 108 5.33 -22.36 1.99
N THR A 109 6.16 -23.39 1.83
CA THR A 109 6.59 -24.27 2.92
C THR A 109 8.01 -23.93 3.32
N VAL A 110 8.26 -23.80 4.63
CA VAL A 110 9.57 -23.50 5.21
C VAL A 110 10.02 -24.67 6.09
N GLN A 111 11.33 -24.94 6.09
CA GLN A 111 12.00 -25.87 7.01
C GLN A 111 13.15 -25.16 7.72
N VAL A 112 13.25 -25.36 9.03
CA VAL A 112 14.33 -24.84 9.88
C VAL A 112 15.00 -26.00 10.61
N GLU A 113 16.32 -26.11 10.52
CA GLU A 113 17.14 -27.16 11.12
C GLU A 113 18.28 -26.57 11.94
N HIS A 114 18.81 -27.35 12.88
CA HIS A 114 20.09 -27.03 13.50
C HIS A 114 21.19 -26.94 12.46
N ALA A 115 22.07 -25.96 12.61
CA ALA A 115 23.19 -25.79 11.69
C ALA A 115 24.23 -26.92 11.91
N PRO A 116 24.62 -27.66 10.86
CA PRO A 116 25.48 -28.84 10.99
C PRO A 116 26.90 -28.52 11.50
N GLU A 117 27.34 -27.27 11.38
CA GLU A 117 28.63 -26.78 11.85
C GLU A 117 28.71 -26.62 13.39
N VAL A 118 27.59 -26.65 14.11
CA VAL A 118 27.53 -26.53 15.58
C VAL A 118 26.67 -27.65 16.21
N PRO A 119 27.07 -28.93 16.07
CA PRO A 119 26.26 -30.06 16.52
C PRO A 119 25.98 -30.07 18.04
N GLY A 120 26.76 -29.34 18.84
CA GLY A 120 26.52 -29.15 20.27
C GLY A 120 25.23 -28.39 20.61
N GLN A 121 24.60 -27.70 19.64
CA GLN A 121 23.32 -27.02 19.81
C GLN A 121 22.11 -27.90 19.43
N GLY A 122 22.33 -29.06 18.83
CA GLY A 122 21.30 -29.98 18.37
C GLY A 122 21.59 -30.51 16.95
N SER A 123 20.73 -31.41 16.47
CA SER A 123 20.80 -31.94 15.11
C SER A 123 19.41 -32.18 14.53
N GLY A 124 19.28 -32.06 13.21
CA GLY A 124 18.03 -32.33 12.49
C GLY A 124 17.02 -31.17 12.49
N LEU A 125 15.80 -31.49 12.03
CA LEU A 125 14.70 -30.56 11.83
C LEU A 125 14.14 -30.06 13.17
N ILE A 126 14.16 -28.74 13.35
CA ILE A 126 13.57 -28.05 14.49
C ILE A 126 12.07 -27.85 14.22
N TRP A 127 11.75 -27.37 13.02
CA TRP A 127 10.39 -27.00 12.66
C TRP A 127 10.17 -26.96 11.15
N SER A 128 8.93 -27.21 10.73
CA SER A 128 8.44 -26.93 9.40
C SER A 128 7.05 -26.32 9.48
N GLY A 129 6.79 -25.33 8.62
CA GLY A 129 5.50 -24.64 8.54
C GLY A 129 5.13 -24.31 7.11
N THR A 130 3.85 -24.06 6.91
CA THR A 130 3.28 -23.67 5.62
C THR A 130 2.45 -22.42 5.80
N SER A 131 2.56 -21.49 4.84
CA SER A 131 1.79 -20.25 4.83
C SER A 131 0.30 -20.51 4.53
N PRO A 132 -0.56 -19.51 4.73
CA PRO A 132 -1.81 -19.41 3.98
C PRO A 132 -1.55 -19.38 2.46
N GLU A 133 -2.57 -19.73 1.69
CA GLU A 133 -2.56 -19.64 0.23
C GLU A 133 -2.60 -18.16 -0.21
N VAL A 134 -1.78 -17.82 -1.21
CA VAL A 134 -1.71 -16.50 -1.85
C VAL A 134 -1.81 -16.66 -3.37
N GLU A 135 -2.24 -15.61 -4.06
CA GLU A 135 -2.29 -15.65 -5.53
C GLU A 135 -0.86 -15.68 -6.12
N THR A 136 -0.71 -16.22 -7.33
CA THR A 136 0.58 -16.11 -8.04
C THR A 136 0.95 -14.63 -8.22
N GLY A 137 2.24 -14.32 -8.08
CA GLY A 137 2.76 -12.96 -8.15
C GLY A 137 2.64 -12.17 -6.84
N GLU A 138 2.34 -12.83 -5.72
CA GLU A 138 2.30 -12.27 -4.37
C GLU A 138 3.41 -12.81 -3.45
N TYR A 139 3.64 -12.10 -2.34
CA TYR A 139 4.53 -12.56 -1.27
C TYR A 139 3.77 -13.45 -0.28
N SER A 140 4.41 -14.53 0.11
CA SER A 140 3.94 -15.50 1.10
C SER A 140 4.80 -15.42 2.36
N GLU A 141 4.17 -15.57 3.53
CA GLU A 141 4.83 -15.43 4.84
C GLU A 141 4.55 -16.62 5.77
N VAL A 142 5.56 -17.05 6.55
CA VAL A 142 5.43 -18.09 7.59
C VAL A 142 6.20 -17.71 8.85
N GLU A 143 5.50 -17.56 9.97
CA GLU A 143 6.11 -17.29 11.28
C GLU A 143 6.43 -18.59 12.00
N ILE A 144 7.62 -18.70 12.59
CA ILE A 144 7.93 -19.84 13.47
C ILE A 144 7.25 -19.66 14.84
N PRO A 145 6.55 -20.69 15.36
CA PRO A 145 5.88 -20.59 16.66
C PRO A 145 6.86 -20.34 17.81
N ALA A 146 6.37 -19.63 18.83
CA ALA A 146 7.11 -19.43 20.08
C ALA A 146 7.56 -20.76 20.71
N GLY A 147 8.74 -20.76 21.32
CA GLY A 147 9.32 -21.93 22.00
C GLY A 147 10.01 -22.94 21.09
N LYS A 148 10.17 -22.65 19.79
CA LYS A 148 10.92 -23.51 18.85
C LYS A 148 12.40 -23.17 18.75
N LEU A 149 12.77 -21.92 18.97
CA LEU A 149 14.15 -21.43 18.93
C LEU A 149 14.60 -20.99 20.32
N ALA A 150 15.91 -21.03 20.53
CA ALA A 150 16.55 -20.49 21.73
C ALA A 150 17.61 -19.45 21.33
N ASP A 151 17.86 -18.52 22.26
CA ASP A 151 18.90 -17.51 22.11
C ASP A 151 20.29 -18.14 21.95
N GLY A 152 21.12 -17.54 21.09
CA GLY A 152 22.47 -18.03 20.73
C GLY A 152 22.53 -19.20 19.73
N TRP A 153 21.38 -19.70 19.25
CA TRP A 153 21.37 -20.82 18.29
C TRP A 153 21.84 -20.40 16.89
N LYS A 154 22.59 -21.27 16.22
CA LYS A 154 22.78 -21.22 14.77
C LYS A 154 21.91 -22.28 14.11
N VAL A 155 21.06 -21.82 13.22
CA VAL A 155 20.13 -22.64 12.45
C VAL A 155 20.37 -22.40 10.97
N ARG A 156 19.78 -23.26 10.16
CA ARG A 156 19.65 -23.03 8.72
C ARG A 156 18.22 -23.26 8.30
N TRP A 157 17.79 -22.57 7.25
CA TRP A 157 16.43 -22.67 6.75
C TRP A 157 16.40 -22.73 5.23
N ARG A 158 15.31 -23.26 4.68
CA ARG A 158 15.01 -23.27 3.24
C ARG A 158 13.51 -23.20 3.03
N ALA A 159 13.09 -22.79 1.85
CA ALA A 159 11.68 -22.65 1.50
C ALA A 159 11.37 -23.23 0.11
N ARG A 160 10.10 -23.49 -0.19
CA ARG A 160 9.61 -23.81 -1.54
C ARG A 160 8.18 -23.34 -1.71
N ALA A 161 7.80 -23.04 -2.95
CA ALA A 161 6.40 -22.83 -3.33
C ALA A 161 5.70 -24.17 -3.62
N THR A 162 4.40 -24.25 -3.37
CA THR A 162 3.53 -25.37 -3.75
C THR A 162 2.21 -24.82 -4.27
N ALA A 163 1.80 -25.19 -5.48
CA ALA A 163 0.56 -24.70 -6.10
C ALA A 163 -0.30 -25.90 -6.51
N GLU A 164 -1.52 -25.98 -5.99
CA GLU A 164 -2.46 -27.10 -6.22
C GLU A 164 -1.82 -28.50 -6.07
N GLY A 165 -0.96 -28.68 -5.07
CA GLY A 165 -0.25 -29.93 -4.81
C GLY A 165 1.00 -30.18 -5.67
N VAL A 166 1.32 -29.30 -6.63
CA VAL A 166 2.57 -29.32 -7.38
C VAL A 166 3.65 -28.60 -6.57
N ASN A 167 4.65 -29.36 -6.12
CA ASN A 167 5.78 -28.82 -5.37
C ASN A 167 6.82 -28.19 -6.31
N GLY A 168 7.14 -26.93 -6.05
CA GLY A 168 8.32 -26.26 -6.59
C GLY A 168 9.62 -26.81 -6.00
N PRO A 169 10.78 -26.41 -6.57
CA PRO A 169 12.08 -26.75 -6.00
C PRO A 169 12.25 -26.09 -4.62
N TRP A 170 13.02 -26.75 -3.74
CA TRP A 170 13.52 -26.08 -2.54
C TRP A 170 14.58 -25.05 -2.92
N THR A 171 14.59 -23.91 -2.22
CA THR A 171 15.72 -22.98 -2.22
C THR A 171 16.96 -23.66 -1.64
N ASN A 172 18.11 -23.01 -1.82
CA ASN A 172 19.32 -23.40 -1.10
C ASN A 172 19.11 -23.23 0.41
N TRP A 173 19.95 -23.88 1.22
CA TRP A 173 19.96 -23.61 2.66
C TRP A 173 20.55 -22.22 2.93
N HIS A 174 19.85 -21.42 3.72
CA HIS A 174 20.28 -20.13 4.24
C HIS A 174 20.65 -20.29 5.72
N ASN A 175 21.78 -19.72 6.13
CA ASN A 175 22.20 -19.75 7.52
C ASN A 175 21.55 -18.60 8.30
N LEU A 176 21.25 -18.83 9.58
CA LEU A 176 20.62 -17.85 10.46
C LEU A 176 21.10 -18.06 11.91
N THR A 177 21.61 -17.00 12.54
CA THR A 177 21.95 -16.99 13.97
C THR A 177 20.80 -16.38 14.76
N ILE A 178 20.48 -16.87 15.96
CA ILE A 178 19.47 -16.29 16.85
C ILE A 178 20.22 -15.56 17.95
N ASP A 179 20.03 -14.25 18.07
CA ASP A 179 20.69 -13.43 19.10
C ASP A 179 19.76 -12.33 19.61
N LEU A 180 19.27 -12.50 20.84
CA LEU A 180 18.40 -11.53 21.52
C LEU A 180 19.19 -10.41 22.20
N THR A 181 20.50 -10.52 22.36
CA THR A 181 21.33 -9.48 22.99
C THR A 181 21.54 -8.27 22.08
N GLU A 182 21.47 -8.49 20.75
CA GLU A 182 21.31 -7.42 19.77
C GLU A 182 19.92 -6.74 19.82
N SER A 183 18.96 -7.27 20.60
CA SER A 183 17.64 -6.68 20.81
C SER A 183 17.55 -5.76 22.05
N THR A 184 18.62 -5.56 22.82
CA THR A 184 18.53 -4.87 24.13
C THR A 184 19.50 -3.70 24.28
N THR A 185 18.98 -2.46 24.23
CA THR A 185 19.22 -1.40 25.24
C THR A 185 18.21 -0.25 25.08
N ILE A 186 17.26 -0.12 26.01
CA ILE A 186 16.60 1.16 26.36
C ILE A 186 16.66 1.27 27.89
N PRO A 187 17.20 2.37 28.44
CA PRO A 187 16.34 3.30 29.18
C PRO A 187 16.62 4.78 28.88
N LYS A 188 15.51 5.51 28.68
CA LYS A 188 15.15 6.86 29.17
C LYS A 188 16.17 8.02 29.09
N ASP A 189 15.65 9.10 28.51
CA ASP A 189 16.09 10.50 28.55
C ASP A 189 17.29 10.94 27.72
N THR A 190 17.08 12.14 27.16
CA THR A 190 18.00 13.04 26.46
C THR A 190 18.04 12.90 24.93
N ALA A 191 17.48 13.91 24.27
CA ALA A 191 17.62 14.19 22.86
C ALA A 191 19.10 14.21 22.44
N GLY A 192 19.46 13.37 21.48
CA GLY A 192 20.79 13.31 20.89
C GLY A 192 20.81 12.28 19.76
N SER A 193 21.34 12.68 18.60
CA SER A 193 21.42 11.96 17.33
C SER A 193 21.46 10.43 17.40
N LEU A 194 20.46 9.76 16.83
CA LEU A 194 20.45 8.31 16.60
C LEU A 194 20.58 8.01 15.11
N GLN A 195 21.68 7.36 14.76
CA GLN A 195 21.93 6.72 13.47
C GLN A 195 21.53 5.26 13.66
N ALA A 196 20.49 4.80 12.96
CA ALA A 196 19.92 3.46 13.10
C ALA A 196 20.12 2.66 11.81
N ASP A 197 20.36 1.36 11.96
CA ASP A 197 20.53 0.41 10.87
C ASP A 197 19.17 -0.03 10.28
N PRO A 198 19.15 -0.52 9.02
CA PRO A 198 17.95 -0.89 8.27
C PRO A 198 17.07 -1.91 9.00
N ILE A 199 15.78 -1.62 9.19
CA ILE A 199 14.80 -2.60 9.68
C ILE A 199 13.79 -2.81 8.55
N ALA A 200 13.79 -4.00 7.96
CA ALA A 200 12.70 -4.50 7.13
C ALA A 200 11.64 -5.14 8.05
N GLY A 201 10.45 -4.56 8.11
CA GLY A 201 9.31 -5.12 8.84
C GLY A 201 8.46 -6.02 7.94
N PRO A 202 7.78 -7.05 8.50
CA PRO A 202 6.89 -7.95 7.76
C PRO A 202 5.67 -7.22 7.18
N TRP A 203 5.17 -7.71 6.04
CA TRP A 203 3.94 -7.22 5.42
C TRP A 203 2.73 -7.82 6.14
N PRO A 204 1.62 -7.08 6.36
CA PRO A 204 0.41 -7.69 6.92
C PRO A 204 -0.38 -8.46 5.84
N THR A 205 -0.64 -9.75 6.08
CA THR A 205 -1.55 -10.58 5.26
C THR A 205 -2.99 -10.48 5.76
N TRP A 206 -3.89 -9.75 5.05
CA TRP A 206 -5.36 -9.95 5.10
C TRP A 206 -6.04 -9.65 3.75
N SER A 207 -7.13 -10.39 3.52
CA SER A 207 -7.97 -10.53 2.32
C SER A 207 -7.97 -9.36 1.32
N ASN A 208 -7.32 -9.58 0.17
CA ASN A 208 -7.62 -9.09 -1.19
C ASN A 208 -7.76 -7.56 -1.41
N ASN A 209 -7.44 -6.72 -0.44
CA ASN A 209 -7.68 -5.28 -0.58
C ASN A 209 -6.71 -4.43 0.24
N ARG A 210 -5.39 -4.65 0.14
CA ARG A 210 -4.35 -3.68 0.57
C ARG A 210 -3.57 -3.21 -0.64
N VAL A 211 -3.13 -1.96 -0.65
CA VAL A 211 -2.27 -1.47 -1.74
C VAL A 211 -0.87 -2.04 -1.53
N THR A 212 -0.36 -2.76 -2.53
CA THR A 212 1.02 -3.23 -2.60
C THR A 212 1.92 -2.22 -3.35
N LEU A 213 3.23 -2.45 -3.34
CA LEU A 213 4.14 -1.68 -4.20
C LEU A 213 3.85 -1.90 -5.69
N ALA A 214 3.46 -3.12 -6.08
CA ALA A 214 3.11 -3.44 -7.45
C ALA A 214 1.86 -2.68 -7.91
N ASP A 215 0.80 -2.67 -7.09
CA ASP A 215 -0.39 -1.84 -7.33
C ASP A 215 -0.01 -0.38 -7.50
N CYS A 216 0.92 0.09 -6.66
CA CYS A 216 1.38 1.46 -6.70
C CYS A 216 2.13 1.80 -8.00
N TRP A 217 3.01 0.93 -8.47
CA TRP A 217 3.77 1.12 -9.71
C TRP A 217 2.88 1.09 -10.95
N ASN A 218 1.87 0.22 -10.95
CA ASN A 218 0.91 0.11 -12.04
C ASN A 218 -0.07 1.30 -12.09
N ASN A 219 -0.20 2.05 -10.99
CA ASN A 219 -1.13 3.18 -10.92
C ASN A 219 -0.50 4.50 -11.39
N LYS A 220 -1.01 5.02 -12.52
CA LYS A 220 -0.57 6.31 -13.09
C LYS A 220 -0.82 7.52 -12.17
N ILE A 221 -1.83 7.46 -11.30
CA ILE A 221 -2.12 8.50 -10.29
C ILE A 221 -0.97 8.55 -9.27
N ALA A 222 -0.51 7.39 -8.81
CA ALA A 222 0.55 7.28 -7.82
C ALA A 222 1.87 7.91 -8.30
N ASN A 223 2.08 8.05 -9.61
CA ASN A 223 3.27 8.68 -10.22
C ASN A 223 3.07 10.16 -10.63
N SER A 224 1.86 10.71 -10.50
CA SER A 224 1.54 12.04 -11.05
C SER A 224 1.86 13.19 -10.09
N LYS A 225 3.01 13.84 -10.29
CA LYS A 225 3.47 14.99 -9.49
C LYS A 225 2.52 16.20 -9.49
N LYS A 226 1.92 16.56 -10.63
CA LYS A 226 1.14 17.81 -10.77
C LYS A 226 -0.32 17.66 -10.34
N LYS A 227 -0.95 16.55 -10.72
CA LYS A 227 -2.38 16.32 -10.47
C LYS A 227 -2.65 15.68 -9.11
N PHE A 228 -1.67 14.93 -8.57
CA PHE A 228 -1.80 14.14 -7.34
C PHE A 228 -0.52 14.25 -6.50
N PRO A 229 -0.21 15.45 -5.97
CA PRO A 229 1.06 15.73 -5.31
C PRO A 229 1.27 14.87 -4.04
N TYR A 230 0.19 14.44 -3.40
CA TYR A 230 0.18 13.55 -2.24
C TYR A 230 0.33 12.06 -2.59
N GLY A 231 0.22 11.65 -3.86
CA GLY A 231 0.17 10.24 -4.27
C GLY A 231 -1.26 9.74 -4.50
N TRP A 232 -1.44 8.43 -4.56
CA TRP A 232 -2.72 7.75 -4.71
C TRP A 232 -3.22 7.26 -3.35
N VAL A 233 -4.33 7.82 -2.88
CA VAL A 233 -5.07 7.26 -1.75
C VAL A 233 -6.21 6.42 -2.34
N ARG A 234 -6.15 5.10 -2.17
CA ARG A 234 -7.17 4.19 -2.74
C ARG A 234 -8.44 4.21 -1.92
N ASP A 235 -8.29 4.18 -0.61
CA ASP A 235 -9.37 4.17 0.36
C ASP A 235 -8.88 4.76 1.70
N SER A 236 -9.76 4.82 2.70
CA SER A 236 -9.43 5.35 4.03
C SER A 236 -8.20 4.72 4.66
N TYR A 237 -7.83 3.50 4.27
CA TYR A 237 -6.81 2.68 4.91
C TYR A 237 -5.57 2.41 4.07
N ASN A 238 -5.53 2.90 2.83
CA ASN A 238 -4.49 2.56 1.87
C ASN A 238 -4.04 3.76 1.06
N TRP A 239 -2.74 4.01 1.08
CA TRP A 239 -2.09 5.08 0.34
C TRP A 239 -0.78 4.59 -0.26
N CYS A 240 -0.41 5.15 -1.41
CA CYS A 240 0.92 4.99 -1.93
C CYS A 240 1.36 6.15 -2.84
N SER A 241 2.66 6.26 -3.08
CA SER A 241 3.24 7.26 -3.98
C SER A 241 4.52 6.72 -4.61
N VAL A 242 4.72 7.01 -5.90
CA VAL A 242 5.91 6.59 -6.66
C VAL A 242 6.46 7.81 -7.37
N ARG A 243 7.78 8.02 -7.33
CA ARG A 243 8.45 9.17 -7.95
C ARG A 243 9.80 8.74 -8.50
N THR A 244 10.06 9.07 -9.77
CA THR A 244 11.44 9.10 -10.26
C THR A 244 12.14 10.36 -9.74
N LEU A 245 13.14 10.12 -8.89
CA LEU A 245 13.95 11.15 -8.27
C LEU A 245 15.31 11.21 -8.94
N GLY A 246 16.00 12.33 -8.75
CA GLY A 246 17.38 12.42 -9.18
C GLY A 246 18.08 13.60 -8.53
N LYS A 247 19.40 13.46 -8.36
CA LYS A 247 20.26 14.45 -7.75
C LYS A 247 21.54 14.57 -8.57
N VAL A 248 21.97 15.81 -8.79
CA VAL A 248 23.27 16.11 -9.40
C VAL A 248 24.26 16.43 -8.28
N ARG A 249 25.45 15.85 -8.36
CA ARG A 249 26.57 16.13 -7.49
C ARG A 249 27.76 16.61 -8.34
N VAL A 250 28.47 17.62 -7.83
CA VAL A 250 29.71 18.13 -8.41
C VAL A 250 30.82 17.96 -7.38
N VAL A 251 31.93 17.35 -7.79
CA VAL A 251 33.10 17.06 -6.96
C VAL A 251 34.31 17.79 -7.53
N LYS A 252 35.02 18.50 -6.66
CA LYS A 252 36.32 19.11 -6.99
C LYS A 252 37.43 18.09 -6.73
N ASN A 253 38.16 17.74 -7.78
CA ASN A 253 39.35 16.90 -7.69
C ASN A 253 40.59 17.78 -7.87
N GLN A 254 41.52 17.71 -6.93
CA GLN A 254 42.87 18.25 -7.12
C GLN A 254 43.71 17.21 -7.87
N GLY A 255 44.11 17.54 -9.10
CA GLY A 255 45.09 16.75 -9.82
C GLY A 255 46.48 16.86 -9.18
N SER A 256 47.36 15.91 -9.49
CA SER A 256 48.77 15.93 -9.05
C SER A 256 49.55 17.19 -9.48
N CYS A 257 49.06 17.91 -10.50
CA CYS A 257 49.59 19.21 -10.95
C CYS A 257 49.13 20.41 -10.12
N GLY A 258 48.31 20.22 -9.07
CA GLY A 258 47.65 21.31 -8.34
C GLY A 258 46.47 21.93 -9.08
N CYS A 259 46.12 21.42 -10.28
CA CYS A 259 45.00 21.87 -11.07
C CYS A 259 43.67 21.37 -10.48
N GLU A 260 42.68 22.25 -10.30
CA GLU A 260 41.33 21.87 -9.87
C GLU A 260 40.51 21.42 -11.09
N THR A 261 40.04 20.18 -11.08
CA THR A 261 39.07 19.67 -12.05
C THR A 261 37.72 19.47 -11.38
N LYS A 262 36.63 19.75 -12.11
CA LYS A 262 35.26 19.56 -11.61
C LYS A 262 34.61 18.41 -12.34
N VAL A 263 34.27 17.38 -11.59
CA VAL A 263 33.54 16.21 -12.07
C VAL A 263 32.06 16.40 -11.75
N LYS A 264 31.18 16.08 -12.71
CA LYS A 264 29.74 16.15 -12.54
C LYS A 264 29.11 14.78 -12.78
N GLY A 265 28.35 14.30 -11.79
CA GLY A 265 27.55 13.09 -11.91
C GLY A 265 26.12 13.30 -11.45
N LYS A 266 25.21 12.48 -11.98
CA LYS A 266 23.79 12.46 -11.65
C LYS A 266 23.41 11.06 -11.20
N ILE A 267 22.67 10.98 -10.10
CA ILE A 267 21.95 9.76 -9.72
C ILE A 267 20.46 9.94 -10.05
N GLU A 268 19.82 8.88 -10.52
CA GLU A 268 18.38 8.75 -10.73
C GLU A 268 17.91 7.44 -10.12
N PHE A 269 16.76 7.43 -9.45
CA PHE A 269 16.19 6.23 -8.86
C PHE A 269 14.67 6.34 -8.73
N LEU A 270 14.02 5.18 -8.61
CA LEU A 270 12.60 5.08 -8.30
C LEU A 270 12.42 5.08 -6.78
N PHE A 271 11.73 6.10 -6.26
CA PHE A 271 11.35 6.17 -4.85
C PHE A 271 9.87 5.86 -4.71
N SER A 272 9.54 4.86 -3.90
CA SER A 272 8.17 4.37 -3.73
C SER A 272 7.83 4.34 -2.25
N VAL A 273 6.60 4.68 -1.90
CA VAL A 273 6.10 4.63 -0.52
C VAL A 273 4.70 4.03 -0.52
N VAL A 274 4.43 3.13 0.41
CA VAL A 274 3.12 2.53 0.66
C VAL A 274 2.81 2.74 2.14
N GLY A 275 1.59 3.15 2.47
CA GLY A 275 1.14 3.33 3.83
C GLY A 275 -0.20 2.65 4.07
N HIS A 276 -0.31 1.95 5.19
CA HIS A 276 -1.53 1.31 5.67
C HIS A 276 -1.93 1.85 7.04
N THR A 277 -3.24 1.97 7.23
CA THR A 277 -3.85 2.25 8.53
C THR A 277 -4.92 1.20 8.86
N PHE A 278 -5.39 1.23 10.10
CA PHE A 278 -6.23 0.17 10.67
C PHE A 278 -7.47 0.73 11.36
N ALA A 279 -8.45 -0.14 11.60
CA ALA A 279 -9.66 0.17 12.35
C ALA A 279 -9.83 -0.90 13.43
N GLY A 280 -10.25 -0.50 14.63
CA GLY A 280 -10.43 -1.47 15.70
C GLY A 280 -11.64 -2.36 15.50
N GLY A 281 -11.72 -3.37 16.35
CA GLY A 281 -12.80 -4.33 16.37
C GLY A 281 -14.12 -3.75 16.85
N LYS A 282 -15.05 -4.66 17.16
CA LYS A 282 -16.38 -4.31 17.66
C LYS A 282 -16.27 -3.44 18.91
N LYS A 283 -16.95 -2.30 18.91
CA LYS A 283 -17.01 -1.40 20.06
C LYS A 283 -17.54 -2.13 21.30
N ASP A 284 -17.01 -1.77 22.46
CA ASP A 284 -17.30 -2.35 23.78
C ASP A 284 -16.92 -3.84 23.94
N SER A 285 -16.23 -4.43 22.96
CA SER A 285 -15.62 -5.75 23.12
C SER A 285 -14.27 -5.67 23.86
N PRO A 286 -13.80 -6.74 24.52
CA PRO A 286 -12.48 -6.76 25.16
C PRO A 286 -11.31 -6.52 24.18
N GLN A 287 -11.53 -6.73 22.89
CA GLN A 287 -10.56 -6.52 21.81
C GLN A 287 -10.93 -5.33 20.91
N ALA A 288 -11.71 -4.37 21.42
CA ALA A 288 -12.18 -3.22 20.65
C ALA A 288 -11.03 -2.41 20.04
N GLU A 289 -9.90 -2.27 20.74
CA GLU A 289 -8.75 -1.51 20.23
C GLU A 289 -7.95 -2.22 19.14
N ILE A 290 -8.25 -3.50 18.88
CA ILE A 290 -7.46 -4.39 18.06
C ILE A 290 -8.20 -4.67 16.75
N ASP A 291 -7.48 -4.51 15.65
CA ASP A 291 -7.89 -4.99 14.34
C ASP A 291 -7.56 -6.50 14.23
N GLN A 292 -8.52 -7.33 14.66
CA GLN A 292 -8.38 -8.78 14.60
C GLN A 292 -8.20 -9.26 13.16
N ASN A 293 -8.82 -8.56 12.22
CA ASN A 293 -8.71 -8.80 10.78
C ASN A 293 -7.45 -8.20 10.18
N ASN A 294 -6.46 -7.78 10.96
CA ASN A 294 -5.15 -7.34 10.48
C ASN A 294 -4.00 -7.87 11.36
N GLY A 295 -4.14 -9.08 11.91
CA GLY A 295 -3.07 -9.72 12.69
C GLY A 295 -2.96 -9.18 14.11
N GLY A 296 -4.06 -8.67 14.66
CA GLY A 296 -4.09 -8.18 16.03
C GLY A 296 -3.41 -6.82 16.21
N ILE A 297 -3.37 -6.00 15.15
CA ILE A 297 -2.73 -4.67 15.18
C ILE A 297 -3.60 -3.68 15.97
N ASN A 298 -2.97 -2.77 16.71
CA ASN A 298 -3.70 -1.68 17.36
C ASN A 298 -4.32 -0.76 16.29
N SER A 299 -5.60 -0.43 16.46
CA SER A 299 -6.37 0.41 15.53
C SER A 299 -5.72 1.77 15.21
N ARG A 300 -4.91 2.31 16.13
CA ARG A 300 -4.22 3.59 15.94
C ARG A 300 -2.77 3.46 15.46
N THR A 301 -2.39 2.28 14.97
CA THR A 301 -1.11 2.05 14.30
C THR A 301 -1.18 2.53 12.85
N MET A 302 -0.04 2.98 12.34
CA MET A 302 0.20 3.19 10.91
C MET A 302 1.47 2.47 10.53
N LYS A 303 1.43 1.77 9.41
CA LYS A 303 2.58 1.07 8.84
C LYS A 303 2.94 1.70 7.51
N ILE A 304 4.22 2.01 7.31
CA ILE A 304 4.71 2.65 6.10
C ILE A 304 5.95 1.90 5.61
N TRP A 305 5.96 1.57 4.33
CA TRP A 305 7.10 0.98 3.64
C TRP A 305 7.58 1.96 2.59
N ALA A 306 8.88 2.22 2.57
CA ALA A 306 9.52 3.06 1.56
C ALA A 306 10.62 2.29 0.86
N ARG A 307 10.76 2.50 -0.44
CA ARG A 307 11.68 1.75 -1.29
C ARG A 307 12.48 2.69 -2.18
N ILE A 308 13.80 2.53 -2.21
CA ILE A 308 14.73 3.17 -3.14
C ILE A 308 15.21 2.08 -4.09
N ASP A 309 14.79 2.14 -5.35
CA ASP A 309 15.02 1.08 -6.33
C ASP A 309 15.45 1.66 -7.69
N GLN A 310 15.85 0.81 -8.63
CA GLN A 310 16.21 1.17 -10.00
C GLN A 310 17.24 2.30 -10.03
N ILE A 311 18.31 2.16 -9.24
CA ILE A 311 19.35 3.18 -9.11
C ILE A 311 20.21 3.22 -10.37
N HIS A 312 20.25 4.38 -11.02
CA HIS A 312 21.05 4.67 -12.20
C HIS A 312 21.99 5.84 -11.92
N VAL A 313 23.28 5.68 -12.24
CA VAL A 313 24.28 6.74 -12.15
C VAL A 313 24.71 7.14 -13.56
N LYS A 314 24.73 8.45 -13.86
CA LYS A 314 24.99 9.02 -15.20
C LYS A 314 26.00 10.17 -15.13
N GLY A 315 26.86 10.32 -16.14
CA GLY A 315 27.83 11.42 -16.29
C GLY A 315 29.21 10.94 -16.73
N ILE A 316 30.08 11.87 -17.20
CA ILE A 316 31.42 11.58 -17.73
C ILE A 316 32.23 10.73 -16.75
N ASP A 317 32.21 11.08 -15.46
CA ASP A 317 32.76 10.26 -14.37
C ASP A 317 31.71 10.03 -13.28
N GLY A 318 30.49 9.62 -13.68
CA GLY A 318 29.36 9.41 -12.78
C GLY A 318 29.69 8.53 -11.56
N SER A 319 30.57 7.54 -11.73
CA SER A 319 31.09 6.65 -10.68
C SER A 319 31.99 7.35 -9.65
N ILE A 320 32.67 8.44 -10.01
CA ILE A 320 33.49 9.22 -9.09
C ILE A 320 32.62 10.16 -8.25
N ALA A 321 31.58 10.73 -8.86
CA ALA A 321 30.64 11.59 -8.14
C ALA A 321 29.65 10.80 -7.29
N TRP A 322 29.30 9.58 -7.71
CA TRP A 322 28.39 8.67 -7.01
C TRP A 322 28.97 7.25 -6.99
N PRO A 323 30.08 7.02 -6.26
CA PRO A 323 30.60 5.66 -6.08
C PRO A 323 29.57 4.81 -5.35
N GLU A 324 29.66 3.49 -5.48
CA GLU A 324 28.74 2.56 -4.81
C GLU A 324 28.78 2.69 -3.26
N SER A 325 29.87 3.23 -2.70
CA SER A 325 30.01 3.61 -1.29
C SER A 325 29.27 4.90 -0.89
N SER A 326 28.73 5.65 -1.85
CA SER A 326 27.91 6.84 -1.56
C SER A 326 26.70 6.42 -0.76
N THR A 327 26.40 7.15 0.31
CA THR A 327 25.22 6.85 1.13
C THR A 327 24.02 7.68 0.71
N ILE A 328 22.83 7.11 0.88
CA ILE A 328 21.57 7.83 0.94
C ILE A 328 20.93 7.51 2.28
N THR A 329 20.60 8.55 3.03
CA THR A 329 19.79 8.47 4.24
C THR A 329 18.33 8.71 3.89
N LEU A 330 17.49 7.75 4.23
CA LEU A 330 16.04 7.87 4.21
C LEU A 330 15.54 8.07 5.63
N HIS A 331 14.83 9.18 5.83
CA HIS A 331 14.22 9.53 7.09
C HIS A 331 12.75 9.91 6.87
N MET A 332 11.88 9.53 7.79
CA MET A 332 10.46 9.89 7.74
C MET A 332 10.00 10.30 9.14
N PRO A 333 10.43 11.45 9.65
CA PRO A 333 9.93 11.90 10.94
C PRO A 333 8.46 12.29 10.78
N PRO A 334 7.63 12.10 11.82
CA PRO A 334 6.40 12.88 11.89
C PRO A 334 6.78 14.36 11.87
N ALA A 335 5.99 15.20 11.20
CA ALA A 335 6.20 16.65 11.29
C ALA A 335 6.10 17.12 12.75
N THR A 336 6.73 18.24 13.08
CA THR A 336 6.73 18.82 14.43
C THR A 336 5.57 19.80 14.56
N GLY A 337 4.66 19.59 15.53
CA GLY A 337 3.55 20.52 15.82
C GLY A 337 2.73 20.08 17.03
N ASP A 338 2.01 21.01 17.65
CA ASP A 338 1.29 20.84 18.93
C ASP A 338 0.14 19.81 18.89
N ASP A 339 -0.38 19.47 17.70
CA ASP A 339 -1.47 18.49 17.50
C ASP A 339 -1.00 17.09 17.03
N MET A 340 0.33 16.89 16.93
CA MET A 340 0.95 15.72 16.33
C MET A 340 1.41 14.71 17.39
N ASN A 341 0.61 13.66 17.60
CA ASN A 341 0.81 12.70 18.70
C ASN A 341 1.20 11.31 18.20
N CYS A 342 2.20 11.25 17.33
CA CYS A 342 2.53 10.03 16.58
C CYS A 342 3.96 9.64 16.90
N THR A 343 4.10 8.50 17.58
CA THR A 343 5.39 7.99 18.04
C THR A 343 5.84 6.90 17.10
N LEU A 344 7.07 7.01 16.59
CA LEU A 344 7.72 5.92 15.87
C LEU A 344 7.98 4.77 16.87
N THR A 345 7.39 3.60 16.63
CA THR A 345 7.51 2.43 17.49
C THR A 345 8.47 1.38 16.93
N ARG A 346 8.58 1.29 15.60
CA ARG A 346 9.50 0.37 14.91
C ARG A 346 10.04 1.01 13.63
N GLY A 347 11.23 0.58 13.23
CA GLY A 347 11.94 1.17 12.09
C GLY A 347 12.74 2.41 12.50
N GLY A 348 12.98 3.30 11.53
CA GLY A 348 13.73 4.53 11.79
C GLY A 348 14.44 5.09 10.57
N SER A 349 15.22 6.14 10.79
CA SER A 349 16.13 6.65 9.76
C SER A 349 17.05 5.53 9.33
N ARG A 350 17.18 5.31 8.03
CA ARG A 350 18.09 4.32 7.45
C ARG A 350 19.13 5.02 6.61
N THR A 351 20.40 4.84 6.94
CA THR A 351 21.51 5.24 6.07
C THR A 351 22.11 4.00 5.46
N SER A 352 22.15 3.93 4.14
CA SER A 352 22.79 2.81 3.43
C SER A 352 23.55 3.32 2.22
N THR A 353 24.57 2.57 1.83
CA THR A 353 25.33 2.77 0.59
C THR A 353 24.46 2.49 -0.64
N LEU A 354 24.86 2.95 -1.82
CA LEU A 354 24.14 2.63 -3.06
C LEU A 354 24.14 1.11 -3.30
N ALA A 355 25.25 0.43 -3.01
CA ALA A 355 25.35 -1.03 -3.13
C ALA A 355 24.31 -1.74 -2.24
N GLU A 356 24.18 -1.31 -0.99
CA GLU A 356 23.20 -1.85 -0.04
C GLU A 356 21.75 -1.54 -0.44
N TRP A 357 21.48 -0.35 -1.00
CA TRP A 357 20.15 -0.04 -1.51
C TRP A 357 19.77 -0.89 -2.72
N ARG A 358 20.73 -1.35 -3.53
CA ARG A 358 20.45 -2.26 -4.65
C ARG A 358 20.03 -3.65 -4.18
N THR A 359 20.63 -4.16 -3.11
CA THR A 359 20.37 -5.52 -2.61
C THR A 359 19.29 -5.55 -1.52
N SER A 360 19.10 -4.45 -0.79
CA SER A 360 18.07 -4.26 0.22
C SER A 360 17.41 -2.88 0.02
N PRO A 361 16.45 -2.77 -0.91
CA PRO A 361 15.92 -1.48 -1.34
C PRO A 361 14.90 -0.86 -0.38
N GLN A 362 14.50 -1.55 0.69
CA GLN A 362 13.30 -1.20 1.47
C GLN A 362 13.59 -0.77 2.91
N GLN A 363 12.84 0.20 3.41
CA GLN A 363 12.79 0.59 4.81
C GLN A 363 11.35 0.57 5.33
N TYR A 364 11.18 0.06 6.53
CA TYR A 364 9.91 0.03 7.24
C TYR A 364 9.84 1.10 8.34
N PHE A 365 8.64 1.62 8.55
CA PHE A 365 8.30 2.51 9.63
C PHE A 365 6.96 2.10 10.23
N GLU A 366 6.92 2.00 11.55
CA GLU A 366 5.69 1.82 12.30
C GLU A 366 5.51 2.99 13.25
N TYR A 367 4.31 3.56 13.22
CA TYR A 367 3.93 4.62 14.13
C TYR A 367 2.69 4.23 14.88
N ILE A 368 2.55 4.75 16.10
CA ILE A 368 1.30 4.69 16.83
C ILE A 368 0.88 6.10 17.24
N SER A 369 -0.40 6.39 17.03
CA SER A 369 -1.01 7.58 17.61
C SER A 369 -1.66 7.22 18.95
N TYR A 370 -1.07 7.62 20.07
CA TYR A 370 -1.63 7.32 21.39
C TYR A 370 -2.85 8.18 21.71
N LYS A 371 -3.81 7.58 22.43
CA LYS A 371 -5.08 8.22 22.78
C LYS A 371 -4.89 9.45 23.65
N THR A 372 -3.99 9.39 24.62
CA THR A 372 -3.56 10.49 25.49
C THR A 372 -2.31 11.10 24.88
N PRO A 373 -2.45 11.99 23.87
CA PRO A 373 -2.92 13.38 24.11
C PRO A 373 -4.04 13.87 23.19
N SER A 374 -4.77 12.97 22.51
CA SER A 374 -5.77 13.33 21.50
C SER A 374 -6.93 14.15 22.10
N ALA A 375 -7.25 15.30 21.51
CA ALA A 375 -8.18 16.29 22.04
C ALA A 375 -9.56 16.28 21.34
N GLY A 376 -10.54 16.97 21.94
CA GLY A 376 -11.88 17.17 21.38
C GLY A 376 -12.81 15.95 21.49
N PRO A 377 -14.08 16.09 21.06
CA PRO A 377 -15.13 15.08 21.26
C PRO A 377 -14.84 13.75 20.56
N HIS A 378 -14.08 13.77 19.45
CA HIS A 378 -13.69 12.56 18.72
C HIS A 378 -12.30 12.02 19.13
N LYS A 379 -11.62 12.66 20.09
CA LYS A 379 -10.24 12.32 20.53
C LYS A 379 -9.31 12.18 19.33
N LEU A 380 -9.19 13.26 18.57
CA LEU A 380 -8.44 13.29 17.31
C LEU A 380 -6.96 13.53 17.54
N SER A 381 -6.15 12.92 16.67
CA SER A 381 -4.77 13.32 16.42
C SER A 381 -4.48 13.18 14.93
N VAL A 382 -3.62 14.05 14.41
CA VAL A 382 -3.18 13.99 13.01
C VAL A 382 -1.68 13.75 12.97
N CYS A 383 -1.30 12.75 12.18
CA CYS A 383 0.08 12.36 11.90
C CYS A 383 0.42 12.76 10.47
N THR A 384 1.36 13.67 10.32
CA THR A 384 1.82 14.16 9.02
C THR A 384 3.21 13.60 8.74
N PHE A 385 3.35 12.87 7.65
CA PHE A 385 4.60 12.22 7.27
C PHE A 385 5.26 12.92 6.10
N LYS A 386 6.56 13.19 6.27
CA LYS A 386 7.39 13.83 5.24
C LYS A 386 8.63 12.99 4.96
N PRO A 387 8.64 12.17 3.90
CA PRO A 387 9.85 11.46 3.52
C PRO A 387 10.94 12.47 3.14
N THR A 388 12.10 12.32 3.76
CA THR A 388 13.29 13.12 3.54
C THR A 388 14.41 12.21 3.10
N LEU A 389 15.04 12.56 1.98
CA LEU A 389 16.18 11.85 1.43
C LEU A 389 17.41 12.77 1.47
N ILE A 390 18.51 12.26 1.99
CA ILE A 390 19.76 13.03 2.16
C ILE A 390 20.90 12.21 1.56
N ALA A 391 21.62 12.79 0.61
CA ALA A 391 22.82 12.18 0.06
C ALA A 391 24.01 12.42 1.02
N GLY A 392 24.78 11.37 1.29
CA GLY A 392 26.00 11.45 2.10
C GLY A 392 27.02 12.44 1.53
N TYR A 393 27.83 13.01 2.41
CA TYR A 393 28.91 13.92 2.02
C TYR A 393 30.10 13.14 1.44
N ILE A 394 30.72 13.68 0.40
CA ILE A 394 32.04 13.27 -0.08
C ILE A 394 32.99 14.47 -0.14
N PRO A 395 34.30 14.28 0.12
CA PRO A 395 35.28 15.37 0.06
C PRO A 395 35.24 16.13 -1.27
N GLY A 396 35.29 17.46 -1.21
CA GLY A 396 35.25 18.31 -2.41
C GLY A 396 33.85 18.51 -3.01
N GLN A 397 32.79 18.01 -2.36
CA GLN A 397 31.40 18.26 -2.75
C GLN A 397 31.00 19.72 -2.52
N THR A 398 30.31 20.33 -3.49
CA THR A 398 29.77 21.70 -3.39
C THR A 398 28.24 21.80 -3.53
N SER A 399 27.53 20.68 -3.60
CA SER A 399 26.08 20.63 -3.79
C SER A 399 25.34 20.37 -2.48
N ASP A 400 24.16 20.99 -2.32
CA ASP A 400 23.19 20.69 -1.26
C ASP A 400 22.95 19.16 -1.14
N PRO A 401 22.97 18.56 0.07
CA PRO A 401 22.79 17.12 0.23
C PRO A 401 21.32 16.65 0.10
N TYR A 402 20.32 17.52 0.21
CA TYR A 402 18.92 17.10 0.20
C TYR A 402 18.44 16.64 -1.19
N ILE A 403 17.75 15.52 -1.25
CA ILE A 403 17.07 15.03 -2.45
C ILE A 403 15.58 15.34 -2.29
N ASN A 404 15.07 16.25 -3.13
CA ASN A 404 13.66 16.59 -3.12
C ASN A 404 12.82 15.39 -3.56
N THR A 405 12.02 14.85 -2.64
CA THR A 405 11.15 13.68 -2.85
C THR A 405 9.99 13.97 -3.79
N LYS A 406 9.69 15.25 -4.07
CA LYS A 406 8.54 15.69 -4.88
C LYS A 406 7.21 15.11 -4.37
N MET A 407 7.16 14.74 -3.09
CA MET A 407 5.98 14.27 -2.39
C MET A 407 5.52 15.37 -1.46
N SER A 408 4.23 15.69 -1.50
CA SER A 408 3.62 16.50 -0.46
C SER A 408 3.45 15.68 0.82
N ASP A 409 3.36 16.38 1.93
CA ASP A 409 3.18 15.80 3.25
C ASP A 409 1.85 15.02 3.31
N ILE A 410 1.89 13.76 3.74
CA ILE A 410 0.70 12.91 3.85
C ILE A 410 0.18 12.92 5.27
N SER A 411 -1.10 13.23 5.44
CA SER A 411 -1.76 13.31 6.75
C SER A 411 -2.63 12.09 7.01
N VAL A 412 -2.44 11.48 8.18
CA VAL A 412 -3.27 10.41 8.72
C VAL A 412 -3.95 10.91 9.98
N ARG A 413 -5.28 10.85 10.02
CA ARG A 413 -6.06 11.15 11.22
C ARG A 413 -6.33 9.88 11.98
N CYS A 414 -6.04 9.89 13.28
CA CYS A 414 -6.38 8.83 14.20
C CYS A 414 -7.40 9.31 15.22
N ASP A 415 -8.36 8.46 15.57
CA ASP A 415 -9.47 8.84 16.46
C ASP A 415 -9.88 7.69 17.37
N THR A 416 -10.64 8.02 18.41
CA THR A 416 -11.46 7.07 19.20
C THR A 416 -12.86 7.67 19.37
N SER A 417 -13.46 8.06 18.25
CA SER A 417 -14.72 8.79 18.21
C SER A 417 -15.87 7.98 18.79
N GLU A 418 -16.69 8.61 19.63
CA GLU A 418 -17.89 7.99 20.17
C GLU A 418 -19.04 7.91 19.14
N ASP A 419 -18.99 8.70 18.06
CA ASP A 419 -19.99 8.73 16.99
C ASP A 419 -19.99 7.46 16.12
N LEU A 420 -18.86 6.77 16.09
CA LEU A 420 -18.73 5.46 15.46
C LEU A 420 -19.13 4.39 16.46
N LYS A 421 -20.41 4.00 16.39
CA LYS A 421 -21.06 3.09 17.35
C LYS A 421 -20.66 1.62 17.21
N ASP A 422 -20.16 1.20 16.04
CA ASP A 422 -19.99 -0.22 15.73
C ASP A 422 -18.51 -0.64 15.75
N ARG A 423 -17.58 0.25 15.34
CA ARG A 423 -16.12 0.01 15.39
C ARG A 423 -15.45 0.97 16.37
N TYR A 424 -14.54 0.46 17.20
CA TYR A 424 -13.78 1.30 18.10
C TYR A 424 -12.49 1.78 17.44
N GLY A 425 -12.29 3.09 17.40
CA GLY A 425 -11.00 3.70 17.06
C GLY A 425 -10.42 3.31 15.69
N GLY A 426 -9.44 4.08 15.24
CA GLY A 426 -8.82 3.83 13.95
C GLY A 426 -8.02 5.00 13.43
N CYS A 427 -7.25 4.75 12.38
CA CYS A 427 -6.58 5.77 11.60
C CYS A 427 -7.06 5.76 10.16
N ALA A 428 -7.18 6.93 9.53
CA ALA A 428 -7.57 7.07 8.14
C ALA A 428 -6.78 8.20 7.45
N PHE A 429 -6.46 8.02 6.17
CA PHE A 429 -5.83 9.06 5.36
C PHE A 429 -6.79 10.24 5.12
N VAL A 430 -6.34 11.46 5.46
CA VAL A 430 -7.20 12.67 5.47
C VAL A 430 -7.58 13.14 4.06
N GLU A 431 -6.71 12.90 3.09
CA GLU A 431 -6.91 13.32 1.70
C GLU A 431 -8.00 12.50 0.97
N PHE A 432 -8.46 11.39 1.56
CA PHE A 432 -9.49 10.56 0.96
C PHE A 432 -10.89 11.04 1.36
N THR A 433 -11.71 11.35 0.35
CA THR A 433 -13.15 11.50 0.53
C THR A 433 -13.84 10.22 0.05
N PRO A 434 -14.40 9.40 0.96
CA PRO A 434 -15.02 8.13 0.60
C PRO A 434 -16.28 8.36 -0.24
N THR A 435 -16.57 7.42 -1.14
CA THR A 435 -17.77 7.47 -2.00
C THR A 435 -18.74 6.37 -1.60
N PHE A 436 -19.95 6.74 -1.20
CA PHE A 436 -21.03 5.81 -0.94
C PHE A 436 -21.70 5.43 -2.27
N THR A 437 -21.65 4.16 -2.63
CA THR A 437 -22.36 3.66 -3.82
C THR A 437 -23.72 3.11 -3.43
N ALA A 438 -24.79 3.83 -3.79
CA ALA A 438 -26.15 3.37 -3.56
C ALA A 438 -26.47 2.22 -4.55
N PRO A 439 -26.87 1.03 -4.07
CA PRO A 439 -27.07 -0.12 -4.94
C PRO A 439 -28.32 0.06 -5.82
N LEU A 440 -28.15 0.10 -7.14
CA LEU A 440 -29.28 0.24 -8.08
C LEU A 440 -30.20 -1.00 -8.11
N ILE A 441 -29.67 -2.20 -7.89
CA ILE A 441 -30.46 -3.44 -7.88
C ILE A 441 -30.43 -3.99 -6.46
N TYR A 442 -31.60 -4.25 -5.89
CA TYR A 442 -31.70 -4.78 -4.52
C TYR A 442 -32.19 -6.23 -4.47
N ALA A 443 -33.01 -6.66 -5.42
CA ALA A 443 -33.57 -8.01 -5.45
C ALA A 443 -33.93 -8.44 -6.87
N TRP A 444 -34.20 -9.74 -7.01
CA TRP A 444 -34.84 -10.32 -8.18
C TRP A 444 -36.24 -10.75 -7.78
N LYS A 445 -37.26 -10.31 -8.52
CA LYS A 445 -38.65 -10.68 -8.28
C LYS A 445 -39.25 -11.21 -9.56
N ASN A 446 -39.77 -12.44 -9.52
CA ASN A 446 -40.31 -13.14 -10.69
C ASN A 446 -39.34 -13.23 -11.88
N GLY A 447 -38.02 -13.37 -11.62
CA GLY A 447 -37.00 -13.44 -12.65
C GLY A 447 -36.51 -12.08 -13.18
N GLU A 448 -37.12 -10.98 -12.76
CA GLU A 448 -36.75 -9.63 -13.19
C GLU A 448 -35.99 -8.87 -12.07
N PRO A 449 -34.97 -8.06 -12.43
CA PRO A 449 -34.28 -7.23 -11.45
C PRO A 449 -35.19 -6.10 -10.97
N VAL A 450 -35.27 -5.92 -9.65
CA VAL A 450 -36.01 -4.84 -9.02
C VAL A 450 -35.05 -3.70 -8.71
N ILE A 451 -35.32 -2.55 -9.34
CA ILE A 451 -34.57 -1.32 -9.10
C ILE A 451 -34.84 -0.82 -7.69
N ASN A 452 -33.77 -0.47 -6.98
CA ASN A 452 -33.84 0.22 -5.70
C ASN A 452 -34.25 1.68 -5.96
N GLU A 453 -35.44 2.04 -5.50
CA GLU A 453 -36.02 3.35 -5.76
C GLU A 453 -35.28 4.50 -5.07
N SER A 454 -34.62 4.28 -3.91
CA SER A 454 -33.71 5.28 -3.32
C SER A 454 -32.51 5.53 -4.21
N ALA A 455 -31.89 4.47 -4.74
CA ALA A 455 -30.76 4.61 -5.64
C ALA A 455 -31.16 5.30 -6.96
N ASP A 456 -32.36 5.02 -7.48
CA ASP A 456 -32.89 5.75 -8.64
C ASP A 456 -33.14 7.25 -8.35
N LEU A 457 -33.70 7.58 -7.17
CA LEU A 457 -33.83 8.98 -6.73
C LEU A 457 -32.48 9.69 -6.69
N ILE A 458 -31.47 9.05 -6.09
CA ILE A 458 -30.09 9.57 -6.04
C ILE A 458 -29.52 9.75 -7.45
N ARG A 459 -29.69 8.76 -8.34
CA ARG A 459 -29.25 8.82 -9.73
C ARG A 459 -29.87 10.02 -10.45
N ARG A 460 -31.20 10.17 -10.39
CA ARG A 460 -31.91 11.31 -10.98
C ARG A 460 -31.46 12.64 -10.38
N ALA A 461 -31.20 12.69 -9.08
CA ALA A 461 -30.69 13.89 -8.42
C ALA A 461 -29.30 14.30 -8.92
N ILE A 462 -28.44 13.32 -9.22
CA ILE A 462 -27.08 13.55 -9.71
C ILE A 462 -27.08 13.85 -11.22
N GLU A 463 -27.77 13.05 -12.02
CA GLU A 463 -27.70 13.09 -13.49
C GLU A 463 -28.68 14.09 -14.09
N GLU A 464 -29.88 14.20 -13.51
CA GLU A 464 -30.99 14.99 -14.04
C GLU A 464 -31.62 15.90 -12.96
N PRO A 465 -30.84 16.73 -12.24
CA PRO A 465 -31.34 17.48 -11.10
C PRO A 465 -32.55 18.36 -11.44
N ALA A 466 -32.61 18.95 -12.64
CA ALA A 466 -33.74 19.77 -13.11
C ALA A 466 -35.07 19.00 -13.19
N ASN A 467 -35.01 17.67 -13.36
CA ASN A 467 -36.19 16.82 -13.45
C ASN A 467 -36.74 16.43 -12.08
N THR A 468 -35.94 16.54 -11.02
CA THR A 468 -36.37 16.19 -9.65
C THR A 468 -37.22 17.26 -8.96
N TYR A 469 -37.99 16.87 -7.95
CA TYR A 469 -38.79 17.77 -7.11
C TYR A 469 -38.04 18.15 -5.81
N PRO A 470 -38.17 19.37 -5.25
CA PRO A 470 -38.90 20.53 -5.75
C PRO A 470 -38.28 21.13 -7.01
N LYS A 471 -39.11 21.71 -7.87
CA LYS A 471 -38.62 22.45 -9.03
C LYS A 471 -37.92 23.75 -8.59
N LYS A 472 -36.88 24.10 -9.34
CA LYS A 472 -36.12 25.34 -9.19
C LYS A 472 -36.10 26.02 -10.56
N HIS A 473 -36.73 27.18 -10.65
CA HIS A 473 -36.96 27.88 -11.92
C HIS A 473 -36.03 29.08 -12.12
N ASP A 474 -35.61 29.71 -11.02
CA ASP A 474 -34.86 30.97 -11.06
C ASP A 474 -33.37 30.76 -11.33
N GLU A 475 -32.83 29.58 -11.03
CA GLU A 475 -31.43 29.23 -11.27
C GLU A 475 -31.26 27.70 -11.43
N PRO A 476 -30.12 27.24 -12.01
CA PRO A 476 -29.84 25.82 -12.11
C PRO A 476 -29.92 25.10 -10.76
N LYS A 477 -30.52 23.92 -10.79
CA LYS A 477 -30.59 23.04 -9.62
C LYS A 477 -29.28 22.26 -9.50
N ILE A 478 -28.50 22.56 -8.47
CA ILE A 478 -27.17 21.98 -8.23
C ILE A 478 -27.23 21.20 -6.92
N ILE A 479 -27.45 19.89 -7.02
CA ILE A 479 -27.50 19.01 -5.85
C ILE A 479 -26.09 18.49 -5.55
N PRO A 480 -25.54 18.71 -4.34
CA PRO A 480 -24.20 18.24 -3.99
C PRO A 480 -24.16 16.72 -3.79
N GLY A 481 -22.95 16.18 -3.73
CA GLY A 481 -22.69 14.75 -3.50
C GLY A 481 -21.73 14.12 -4.51
N THR A 482 -21.24 14.87 -5.49
CA THR A 482 -20.24 14.39 -6.46
C THR A 482 -18.97 15.25 -6.44
N PRO A 483 -17.82 14.73 -6.92
CA PRO A 483 -16.56 15.49 -6.93
C PRO A 483 -16.63 16.86 -7.62
N ASP A 484 -17.48 17.01 -8.65
CA ASP A 484 -17.69 18.24 -9.41
C ASP A 484 -18.66 19.23 -8.73
N LYS A 485 -19.59 18.74 -7.91
CA LYS A 485 -20.62 19.56 -7.24
C LYS A 485 -20.35 19.83 -5.76
N GLY A 486 -19.33 19.17 -5.21
CA GLY A 486 -18.96 19.24 -3.81
C GLY A 486 -19.47 18.04 -3.00
N PRO A 487 -18.80 17.69 -1.89
CA PRO A 487 -19.16 16.55 -1.05
C PRO A 487 -20.40 16.82 -0.19
N LEU A 488 -20.96 15.75 0.36
CA LEU A 488 -21.89 15.82 1.50
C LEU A 488 -21.11 15.77 2.81
N HIS A 489 -21.65 16.38 3.86
CA HIS A 489 -21.09 16.34 5.20
C HIS A 489 -22.07 15.69 6.17
N ARG A 490 -21.64 14.60 6.82
CA ARG A 490 -22.48 13.89 7.80
C ARG A 490 -22.71 14.75 9.05
N SER A 491 -23.95 14.81 9.49
CA SER A 491 -24.39 15.41 10.76
C SER A 491 -24.73 14.31 11.78
N ASN A 492 -24.52 14.58 13.07
CA ASN A 492 -24.99 13.72 14.16
C ASN A 492 -26.16 14.34 14.96
N SER A 493 -26.59 15.55 14.61
CA SER A 493 -27.72 16.25 15.21
C SER A 493 -29.06 15.63 14.84
N LYS A 494 -29.76 15.13 15.86
CA LYS A 494 -31.14 14.64 15.72
C LYS A 494 -32.13 15.74 15.38
N ASP A 495 -31.86 16.96 15.82
CA ASP A 495 -32.70 18.12 15.51
C ASP A 495 -32.58 18.50 14.04
N ARG A 496 -31.36 18.51 13.50
CA ARG A 496 -31.12 18.75 12.07
C ARG A 496 -31.75 17.65 11.21
N GLU A 497 -31.51 16.38 11.56
CA GLU A 497 -32.12 15.24 10.88
C GLU A 497 -33.65 15.37 10.84
N THR A 498 -34.27 15.75 11.98
CA THR A 498 -35.72 15.94 12.08
C THR A 498 -36.20 17.10 11.22
N LYS A 499 -35.51 18.25 11.25
CA LYS A 499 -35.85 19.42 10.42
C LYS A 499 -35.75 19.11 8.94
N ASN A 500 -34.66 18.47 8.51
CA ASN A 500 -34.47 18.01 7.13
C ASN A 500 -35.63 17.09 6.69
N ARG A 501 -35.97 16.07 7.48
CA ARG A 501 -37.10 15.17 7.18
C ARG A 501 -38.44 15.89 7.09
N ASN A 502 -38.71 16.80 8.01
CA ASN A 502 -39.97 17.57 8.01
C ASN A 502 -40.07 18.46 6.77
N LYS A 503 -38.94 19.06 6.36
CA LYS A 503 -38.86 19.85 5.13
C LYS A 503 -39.04 18.97 3.88
N SER A 504 -38.39 17.81 3.80
CA SER A 504 -38.58 16.84 2.72
C SER A 504 -40.04 16.38 2.61
N ARG A 505 -40.69 16.06 3.73
CA ARG A 505 -42.12 15.68 3.75
C ARG A 505 -43.03 16.80 3.25
N THR A 506 -42.67 18.06 3.52
CA THR A 506 -43.39 19.21 2.96
C THR A 506 -43.27 19.23 1.43
N TYR A 507 -42.06 19.01 0.89
CA TYR A 507 -41.88 18.91 -0.56
C TYR A 507 -42.64 17.72 -1.16
N CYS A 508 -42.59 16.53 -0.55
CA CYS A 508 -43.37 15.38 -1.01
C CYS A 508 -44.89 15.65 -1.03
N ALA A 509 -45.43 16.32 0.00
CA ALA A 509 -46.84 16.70 0.03
C ALA A 509 -47.19 17.72 -1.07
N GLN A 510 -46.29 18.69 -1.34
CA GLN A 510 -46.48 19.66 -2.43
C GLN A 510 -46.43 18.99 -3.80
N MET A 511 -45.50 18.05 -4.02
CA MET A 511 -45.41 17.25 -5.24
C MET A 511 -46.73 16.55 -5.56
N LEU A 512 -47.31 15.85 -4.57
CA LEU A 512 -48.61 15.19 -4.71
C LEU A 512 -49.75 16.16 -5.01
N ALA A 513 -49.75 17.32 -4.35
CA ALA A 513 -50.75 18.36 -4.59
C ALA A 513 -50.66 18.93 -6.02
N GLU A 514 -49.44 19.10 -6.55
CA GLU A 514 -49.22 19.58 -7.93
C GLU A 514 -49.70 18.58 -8.97
N ILE A 515 -49.43 17.28 -8.78
CA ILE A 515 -49.90 16.22 -9.69
C ILE A 515 -51.34 15.76 -9.42
N LYS A 516 -51.96 16.25 -8.35
CA LYS A 516 -53.32 15.90 -7.89
C LYS A 516 -53.52 14.43 -7.57
N GLU A 517 -52.50 13.79 -7.01
CA GLU A 517 -52.53 12.38 -6.60
C GLU A 517 -52.58 12.25 -5.07
N PRO A 518 -53.25 11.22 -4.52
CA PRO A 518 -53.21 10.94 -3.09
C PRO A 518 -51.86 10.38 -2.65
N LYS A 519 -51.58 10.39 -1.35
CA LYS A 519 -50.39 9.72 -0.80
C LYS A 519 -50.41 8.23 -1.16
N PRO A 520 -49.37 7.68 -1.81
CA PRO A 520 -49.32 6.26 -2.09
C PRO A 520 -49.25 5.41 -0.81
N VAL A 521 -49.89 4.23 -0.84
CA VAL A 521 -49.83 3.23 0.23
C VAL A 521 -48.44 2.55 0.22
N ASP A 522 -47.91 2.21 1.39
CA ASP A 522 -46.61 1.54 1.59
C ASP A 522 -45.38 2.25 1.01
N ARG A 523 -45.49 3.58 0.80
CA ARG A 523 -44.38 4.43 0.36
C ARG A 523 -44.08 5.55 1.35
N ASP A 524 -42.78 5.80 1.49
CA ASP A 524 -42.23 6.86 2.32
C ASP A 524 -41.57 7.93 1.45
N CYS A 525 -41.64 9.16 1.93
CA CYS A 525 -40.88 10.26 1.35
C CYS A 525 -39.40 10.04 1.66
N ASP A 526 -38.59 9.88 0.62
CA ASP A 526 -37.14 9.83 0.69
C ASP A 526 -36.53 11.12 0.16
N GLU A 527 -35.27 11.38 0.53
CA GLU A 527 -34.58 12.62 0.20
C GLU A 527 -33.13 12.43 -0.19
N PHE A 528 -32.68 13.27 -1.12
CA PHE A 528 -31.28 13.46 -1.45
C PHE A 528 -30.96 14.95 -1.63
N PRO A 529 -29.98 15.54 -0.93
CA PRO A 529 -29.07 14.93 0.04
C PRO A 529 -29.78 14.38 1.28
N PHE A 530 -29.17 13.38 1.92
CA PHE A 530 -29.78 12.65 3.03
C PHE A 530 -30.10 13.56 4.22
N ALA A 531 -31.18 13.29 4.96
CA ALA A 531 -31.51 14.09 6.14
C ALA A 531 -30.41 14.13 7.22
N ALA A 532 -29.54 13.11 7.27
CA ALA A 532 -28.40 13.06 8.17
C ALA A 532 -27.17 13.83 7.64
N THR A 533 -27.36 14.81 6.75
CA THR A 533 -26.30 15.65 6.20
C THR A 533 -26.58 17.14 6.40
N HIS A 534 -25.53 17.96 6.36
CA HIS A 534 -25.65 19.42 6.45
C HIS A 534 -26.36 20.02 5.23
N GLU A 535 -26.21 19.38 4.07
CA GLU A 535 -26.81 19.75 2.79
C GLU A 535 -28.27 19.29 2.63
N GLY A 536 -28.85 18.67 3.66
CA GLY A 536 -30.24 18.20 3.62
C GLY A 536 -31.27 19.32 3.43
N SER A 537 -32.55 18.94 3.27
CA SER A 537 -33.65 19.82 2.82
C SER A 537 -33.84 21.15 3.58
N ASP A 538 -33.49 21.21 4.86
CA ASP A 538 -33.61 22.40 5.72
C ASP A 538 -32.27 23.12 5.95
N GLY A 539 -31.22 22.71 5.25
CA GLY A 539 -29.90 23.33 5.32
C GLY A 539 -29.90 24.80 4.87
N PRO A 540 -29.04 25.65 5.46
CA PRO A 540 -29.04 27.10 5.23
C PRO A 540 -28.70 27.48 3.77
N VAL A 541 -27.95 26.63 3.08
CA VAL A 541 -27.52 26.84 1.68
C VAL A 541 -28.29 25.96 0.68
N THR A 542 -29.25 25.18 1.16
CA THR A 542 -29.91 24.17 0.35
C THR A 542 -30.67 24.78 -0.81
N ASN A 543 -31.37 25.90 -0.63
CA ASN A 543 -32.07 26.63 -1.70
C ASN A 543 -32.76 25.73 -2.76
N ARG A 544 -33.59 24.77 -2.32
CA ARG A 544 -34.27 23.76 -3.18
C ARG A 544 -33.35 22.83 -3.99
N ASN A 545 -32.04 22.81 -3.73
CA ASN A 545 -31.09 21.85 -4.28
C ASN A 545 -31.20 20.47 -3.59
N VAL A 546 -32.40 19.91 -3.59
CA VAL A 546 -32.70 18.57 -3.10
C VAL A 546 -33.62 17.85 -4.06
N ALA A 547 -33.61 16.54 -4.05
CA ALA A 547 -34.57 15.68 -4.70
C ALA A 547 -35.36 14.94 -3.63
N VAL A 548 -36.68 14.90 -3.78
CA VAL A 548 -37.57 14.07 -2.95
C VAL A 548 -38.46 13.22 -3.83
N ASP A 549 -38.87 12.07 -3.32
CA ASP A 549 -39.84 11.19 -3.99
C ASP A 549 -40.52 10.24 -3.00
N TYR A 550 -41.67 9.68 -3.38
CA TYR A 550 -42.31 8.59 -2.64
C TYR A 550 -41.79 7.25 -3.12
N ILE A 551 -41.01 6.59 -2.28
CA ILE A 551 -40.40 5.30 -2.60
C ILE A 551 -40.87 4.20 -1.66
N ILE A 552 -40.71 2.95 -2.08
CA ILE A 552 -40.99 1.76 -1.26
C ILE A 552 -40.19 1.85 0.06
N TRP A 553 -40.91 1.73 1.18
CA TRP A 553 -40.34 1.81 2.54
C TRP A 553 -39.11 0.91 2.73
N ASP A 554 -39.20 -0.33 2.25
CA ASP A 554 -38.14 -1.32 2.37
C ASP A 554 -36.85 -0.87 1.65
N HIS A 555 -36.94 -0.27 0.46
CA HIS A 555 -35.78 0.25 -0.27
C HIS A 555 -35.07 1.37 0.51
N ASN A 556 -35.85 2.29 1.09
CA ASN A 556 -35.34 3.38 1.92
C ASN A 556 -34.56 2.85 3.14
N VAL A 557 -35.19 1.94 3.90
CA VAL A 557 -34.57 1.35 5.10
C VAL A 557 -33.24 0.66 4.77
N LYS A 558 -33.18 -0.04 3.64
CA LYS A 558 -31.99 -0.77 3.19
C LYS A 558 -30.86 0.15 2.77
N VAL A 559 -31.13 1.22 2.03
CA VAL A 559 -30.10 2.22 1.67
C VAL A 559 -29.63 2.97 2.92
N GLY A 560 -30.54 3.36 3.82
CA GLY A 560 -30.19 3.97 5.10
C GLY A 560 -29.31 3.08 5.97
N ALA A 561 -29.60 1.77 6.04
CA ALA A 561 -28.77 0.81 6.75
C ALA A 561 -27.37 0.67 6.14
N LYS A 562 -27.26 0.61 4.80
CA LYS A 562 -25.95 0.57 4.11
C LYS A 562 -25.16 1.86 4.32
N LEU A 563 -25.82 3.01 4.27
CA LEU A 563 -25.18 4.31 4.53
C LEU A 563 -24.62 4.38 5.95
N ARG A 564 -25.34 3.85 6.94
CA ARG A 564 -24.83 3.73 8.32
C ARG A 564 -23.54 2.90 8.38
N TRP A 565 -23.51 1.73 7.73
CA TRP A 565 -22.31 0.88 7.70
C TRP A 565 -21.15 1.55 6.96
N PHE A 566 -21.44 2.22 5.84
CA PHE A 566 -20.46 3.00 5.10
C PHE A 566 -19.74 4.03 5.99
N TRP A 567 -20.48 4.78 6.83
CA TRP A 567 -19.83 5.74 7.73
C TRP A 567 -18.92 5.08 8.77
N GLN A 568 -19.26 3.87 9.23
CA GLN A 568 -18.42 3.10 10.17
C GLN A 568 -17.16 2.59 9.48
N ASP A 569 -17.31 2.01 8.30
CA ASP A 569 -16.23 1.35 7.56
C ASP A 569 -15.25 2.35 6.95
N TYR A 570 -15.71 3.55 6.57
CA TYR A 570 -14.83 4.59 6.02
C TYR A 570 -14.45 5.67 7.04
N ARG A 571 -14.92 5.54 8.28
CA ARG A 571 -14.71 6.48 9.39
C ARG A 571 -15.14 7.92 9.06
N VAL A 572 -16.33 8.08 8.49
CA VAL A 572 -16.95 9.39 8.24
C VAL A 572 -17.65 9.85 9.52
N PHE A 573 -17.17 10.92 10.16
CA PHE A 573 -17.75 11.40 11.41
C PHE A 573 -18.99 12.23 11.18
N GLY A 574 -19.91 12.20 12.14
CA GLY A 574 -20.95 13.20 12.24
C GLY A 574 -20.46 14.27 13.21
N SER A 575 -20.47 15.52 12.79
CA SER A 575 -20.23 16.65 13.68
C SER A 575 -21.16 17.79 13.26
N ASP A 576 -21.57 18.59 14.23
CA ASP A 576 -22.39 19.77 14.02
C ASP A 576 -21.65 20.99 14.58
N PRO A 577 -21.59 22.10 13.84
CA PRO A 577 -20.83 23.27 14.26
C PRO A 577 -21.42 23.87 15.54
N THR A 578 -20.57 24.07 16.55
CA THR A 578 -20.98 24.57 17.87
C THR A 578 -21.43 26.03 17.87
N ASN A 579 -21.07 26.82 16.83
CA ASN A 579 -21.29 28.27 16.77
C ASN A 579 -21.94 28.76 15.45
N GLY A 580 -22.66 27.90 14.72
CA GLY A 580 -23.40 28.30 13.51
C GLY A 580 -22.55 28.74 12.32
N THR A 581 -21.22 28.57 12.39
CA THR A 581 -20.34 28.67 11.23
C THR A 581 -20.11 27.24 10.72
N ASP A 582 -20.64 26.91 9.54
CA ASP A 582 -20.41 25.63 8.85
C ASP A 582 -18.93 25.52 8.43
N ARG A 583 -18.01 25.42 9.39
CA ARG A 583 -16.65 24.94 9.12
C ARG A 583 -16.71 23.42 9.11
N THR A 584 -17.24 22.88 8.03
CA THR A 584 -17.31 21.44 7.84
C THR A 584 -15.91 20.85 7.75
N ASN A 585 -15.66 19.79 8.51
CA ASN A 585 -14.36 19.16 8.58
C ASN A 585 -14.17 18.21 7.38
N ALA A 586 -12.94 18.04 6.90
CA ALA A 586 -12.60 16.99 5.93
C ALA A 586 -13.06 15.60 6.37
N PHE A 587 -13.24 15.41 7.68
CA PHE A 587 -13.61 14.16 8.33
C PHE A 587 -15.08 13.77 8.23
N GLU A 588 -15.93 14.73 7.86
CA GLU A 588 -17.38 14.54 7.70
C GLU A 588 -17.75 14.26 6.25
N ARG A 589 -16.80 14.44 5.31
CA ARG A 589 -17.03 14.46 3.88
C ARG A 589 -17.22 13.07 3.31
N PHE A 590 -18.18 12.95 2.40
CA PHE A 590 -18.30 11.81 1.52
C PHE A 590 -18.99 12.20 0.21
N TYR A 591 -18.68 11.46 -0.85
CA TYR A 591 -19.42 11.52 -2.11
C TYR A 591 -20.45 10.40 -2.18
N VAL A 592 -21.31 10.49 -3.18
CA VAL A 592 -22.33 9.51 -3.50
C VAL A 592 -22.25 9.18 -4.99
N SER A 593 -22.39 7.90 -5.31
CA SER A 593 -22.47 7.41 -6.67
C SER A 593 -23.58 6.38 -6.79
N THR A 594 -24.02 6.15 -8.01
CA THR A 594 -24.86 5.01 -8.38
C THR A 594 -24.09 4.18 -9.41
N PRO A 595 -24.18 2.84 -9.40
CA PRO A 595 -23.65 2.02 -10.47
C PRO A 595 -24.14 2.51 -11.84
N HIS A 596 -23.33 2.36 -12.88
CA HIS A 596 -23.75 2.62 -14.25
C HIS A 596 -24.54 1.46 -14.83
#